data_AF-A0A2H9RCA4-F1
#
_entry.id   AF-A0A2H9RCA4-F1
#
_cell.length_a   1.000
_cell.length_b   1.000
_cell.length_c   1.000
_cell.angle_alpha   90.00
_cell.angle_beta   90.00
_cell.angle_gamma   90.00
#
_symmetry.space_group_name_H-M   'P 1'
#
loop_
_entity.id
_entity.type
_entity.pdbx_description
1 polymer ?
#
loop_
_entity_poly.entity_id
_entity_poly.type
_entity_poly.pdbx_seq_one_letter_code
_entity_poly.pdbx_strand_id
1 'polypeptide(L)'
;MSKQLSNVSQKENIHRRAQWISRFLEKQEAKLSPKNLQLLYDYNDDMIIHSMAENTRYKNLTHFGILTKMLHKDWADITEKDLRNLISQLMVNHGENGKETGYTFGLKISVKSIVRFVKLGSRNKPEDGELEIIKFIKPKKPKDKLTREDLPTDEEVQKILSACADSSRDKAMISVHAEAGTTYDGCMSGDYNSSDVEMWEASGINSQYSTP
;
A
#
# COMPACT_ATOMS: atom_id res chain seq x y z
N MET A 1 -40.08 -1.42 -3.37
CA MET A 1 -39.34 -0.16 -3.15
C MET A 1 -37.91 -0.34 -3.65
N SER A 2 -37.63 0.12 -4.87
CA SER A 2 -36.28 0.06 -5.45
C SER A 2 -35.43 1.17 -4.82
N LYS A 3 -34.29 0.80 -4.23
CA LYS A 3 -33.29 1.78 -3.77
C LYS A 3 -32.66 2.43 -5.01
N GLN A 4 -32.88 3.72 -5.18
CA GLN A 4 -32.13 4.53 -6.13
C GLN A 4 -30.64 4.45 -5.77
N LEU A 5 -29.84 3.93 -6.71
CA LEU A 5 -28.39 4.05 -6.66
C LEU A 5 -28.05 5.52 -6.94
N SER A 6 -27.58 6.23 -5.91
CA SER A 6 -27.10 7.59 -6.01
C SER A 6 -26.03 7.69 -7.09
N ASN A 7 -26.22 8.60 -8.06
CA ASN A 7 -25.24 9.00 -9.08
C ASN A 7 -24.01 9.63 -8.41
N VAL A 8 -23.11 8.78 -7.92
CA VAL A 8 -21.80 9.16 -7.41
C VAL A 8 -20.82 9.04 -8.57
N SER A 9 -20.04 10.10 -8.81
CA SER A 9 -19.06 10.17 -9.91
C SER A 9 -18.09 8.98 -9.87
N GLN A 10 -17.68 8.46 -11.03
CA GLN A 10 -16.70 7.35 -11.09
C GLN A 10 -15.40 7.67 -10.33
N LYS A 11 -14.98 8.95 -10.30
CA LYS A 11 -13.85 9.42 -9.47
C LYS A 11 -14.11 9.21 -7.96
N GLU A 12 -15.29 9.54 -7.48
CA GLU A 12 -15.68 9.33 -6.08
C GLU A 12 -15.81 7.84 -5.72
N ASN A 13 -16.07 6.97 -6.70
CA ASN A 13 -16.16 5.53 -6.52
C ASN A 13 -14.79 4.84 -6.37
N ILE A 14 -13.76 5.33 -7.07
CA ILE A 14 -12.38 4.80 -7.01
C ILE A 14 -11.65 5.29 -5.75
N HIS A 15 -12.06 6.44 -5.18
CA HIS A 15 -11.41 7.08 -4.03
C HIS A 15 -12.26 7.08 -2.74
N ARG A 16 -13.05 6.04 -2.44
CA ARG A 16 -13.82 5.93 -1.17
C ARG A 16 -12.94 5.67 0.09
N ARG A 17 -11.69 6.11 0.11
CA ARG A 17 -10.71 5.74 1.14
C ARG A 17 -10.99 6.40 2.49
N ALA A 18 -11.44 7.65 2.50
CA ALA A 18 -11.96 8.28 3.70
C ALA A 18 -13.11 7.47 4.33
N GLN A 19 -14.05 6.98 3.50
CA GLN A 19 -15.16 6.13 3.96
C GLN A 19 -14.67 4.78 4.52
N TRP A 20 -13.57 4.24 4.00
CA TRP A 20 -12.98 2.99 4.51
C TRP A 20 -12.36 3.17 5.88
N ILE A 21 -11.73 4.31 6.14
CA ILE A 21 -11.19 4.64 7.46
C ILE A 21 -12.34 4.76 8.46
N SER A 22 -13.38 5.56 8.17
CA SER A 22 -14.53 5.71 9.07
C SER A 22 -15.20 4.36 9.37
N ARG A 23 -15.50 3.56 8.34
CA ARG A 23 -16.08 2.22 8.51
C ARG A 23 -15.16 1.25 9.27
N PHE A 24 -13.85 1.40 9.11
CA PHE A 24 -12.89 0.58 9.86
C PHE A 24 -12.95 0.93 11.35
N LEU A 25 -12.95 2.23 11.68
CA LEU A 25 -13.01 2.73 13.05
C LEU A 25 -14.30 2.31 13.75
N GLU A 26 -15.46 2.51 13.11
CA GLU A 26 -16.78 2.05 13.62
C GLU A 26 -16.76 0.54 13.95
N LYS A 27 -16.13 -0.27 13.09
CA LYS A 27 -16.00 -1.72 13.33
C LYS A 27 -15.08 -2.08 14.48
N GLN A 28 -14.14 -1.21 14.85
CA GLN A 28 -13.26 -1.44 15.99
C GLN A 28 -13.92 -1.11 17.32
N GLU A 29 -14.93 -0.24 17.36
CA GLU A 29 -15.65 0.12 18.58
C GLU A 29 -16.24 -1.11 19.29
N ALA A 30 -16.74 -2.07 18.52
CA ALA A 30 -17.29 -3.32 19.05
C ALA A 30 -16.24 -4.39 19.42
N LYS A 31 -14.94 -4.16 19.12
CA LYS A 31 -13.88 -5.18 19.21
C LYS A 31 -12.76 -4.83 20.16
N LEU A 32 -12.45 -3.55 20.31
CA LEU A 32 -11.33 -3.09 21.11
C LEU A 32 -11.81 -2.69 22.52
N SER A 33 -10.90 -2.80 23.49
CA SER A 33 -11.11 -2.18 24.80
C SER A 33 -11.22 -0.66 24.65
N PRO A 34 -11.91 0.04 25.58
CA PRO A 34 -11.99 1.51 25.54
C PRO A 34 -10.61 2.19 25.46
N LYS A 35 -9.60 1.65 26.17
CA LYS A 35 -8.23 2.17 26.13
C LYS A 35 -7.58 2.03 24.76
N ASN A 36 -7.66 0.84 24.15
CA ASN A 36 -7.08 0.61 22.82
C ASN A 36 -7.87 1.33 21.72
N LEU A 37 -9.17 1.53 21.90
CA LEU A 37 -9.99 2.30 20.97
C LEU A 37 -9.61 3.78 20.98
N GLN A 38 -9.46 4.38 22.17
CA GLN A 38 -8.98 5.76 22.28
C GLN A 38 -7.58 5.91 21.66
N LEU A 39 -6.68 4.98 21.98
CA LEU A 39 -5.34 4.95 21.41
C LEU A 39 -5.37 4.85 19.87
N LEU A 40 -6.30 4.08 19.29
CA LEU A 40 -6.46 3.97 17.83
C LEU A 40 -6.88 5.31 17.22
N TYR A 41 -7.77 6.06 17.88
CA TYR A 41 -8.19 7.40 17.45
C TYR A 41 -7.03 8.38 17.51
N ASP A 42 -6.33 8.45 18.65
CA ASP A 42 -5.16 9.32 18.82
C ASP A 42 -4.06 8.98 17.79
N TYR A 43 -3.88 7.69 17.52
CA TYR A 43 -2.92 7.20 16.53
C TYR A 43 -3.30 7.64 15.10
N ASN A 44 -4.60 7.65 14.76
CA ASN A 44 -5.08 8.17 13.49
C ASN A 44 -4.84 9.68 13.37
N ASP A 45 -5.14 10.42 14.44
CA ASP A 45 -4.99 11.88 14.48
C ASP A 45 -3.53 12.30 14.33
N ASP A 46 -2.59 11.58 14.96
CA ASP A 46 -1.16 11.77 14.72
C ASP A 46 -0.78 11.61 13.24
N MET A 47 -1.38 10.66 12.52
CA MET A 47 -1.12 10.51 11.08
C MET A 47 -1.70 11.66 10.25
N ILE A 48 -2.82 12.23 10.68
CA ILE A 48 -3.44 13.38 10.04
C ILE A 48 -2.57 14.62 10.25
N ILE A 49 -2.10 14.86 11.48
CA ILE A 49 -1.20 15.97 11.83
C ILE A 49 0.07 15.92 10.97
N HIS A 50 0.63 14.73 10.77
CA HIS A 50 1.81 14.53 9.92
C HIS A 50 1.49 14.42 8.42
N SER A 51 0.29 14.82 7.99
CA SER A 51 -0.12 14.88 6.57
C SER A 51 0.08 13.57 5.81
N MET A 52 -0.15 12.42 6.47
CA MET A 52 0.00 11.13 5.82
C MET A 52 -1.13 10.85 4.82
N ALA A 53 -0.74 10.34 3.65
CA ALA A 53 -1.67 9.88 2.62
C ALA A 53 -2.66 8.84 3.16
N GLU A 54 -3.91 8.92 2.70
CA GLU A 54 -5.02 8.11 3.22
C GLU A 54 -4.78 6.60 3.13
N ASN A 55 -4.16 6.14 2.03
CA ASN A 55 -3.78 4.74 1.87
C ASN A 55 -2.84 4.26 2.97
N THR A 56 -1.85 5.08 3.27
CA THR A 56 -0.86 4.77 4.29
C THR A 56 -1.51 4.79 5.67
N ARG A 57 -2.41 5.74 5.94
CA ARG A 57 -3.20 5.73 7.18
C ARG A 57 -4.05 4.47 7.31
N TYR A 58 -4.85 4.15 6.30
CA TYR A 58 -5.73 2.98 6.30
C TYR A 58 -4.96 1.67 6.55
N LYS A 59 -3.80 1.50 5.88
CA LYS A 59 -2.91 0.36 6.10
C LYS A 59 -2.41 0.31 7.55
N ASN A 60 -1.96 1.44 8.10
CA ASN A 60 -1.46 1.51 9.46
C ASN A 60 -2.56 1.22 10.50
N LEU A 61 -3.77 1.74 10.32
CA LEU A 61 -4.92 1.45 11.18
C LEU A 61 -5.32 -0.02 11.10
N THR A 62 -5.33 -0.59 9.89
CA THR A 62 -5.61 -2.02 9.70
C THR A 62 -4.57 -2.89 10.40
N HIS A 63 -3.29 -2.54 10.29
CA HIS A 63 -2.21 -3.22 11.03
C HIS A 63 -2.39 -3.07 12.54
N PHE A 64 -2.76 -1.88 13.04
CA PHE A 64 -3.08 -1.68 14.45
C PHE A 64 -4.15 -2.67 14.90
N GLY A 65 -5.30 -2.73 14.22
CA GLY A 65 -6.39 -3.64 14.58
C GLY A 65 -5.96 -5.12 14.59
N ILE A 66 -5.21 -5.55 13.58
CA ILE A 66 -4.70 -6.94 13.49
C ILE A 66 -3.75 -7.24 14.67
N LEU A 67 -2.79 -6.36 14.92
CA LEU A 67 -1.79 -6.55 15.97
C LEU A 67 -2.41 -6.50 17.36
N THR A 68 -3.36 -5.59 17.60
CA THR A 68 -4.10 -5.53 18.87
C THR A 68 -4.87 -6.82 19.11
N LYS A 69 -5.53 -7.35 18.07
CA LYS A 69 -6.25 -8.62 18.16
C LYS A 69 -5.31 -9.78 18.50
N MET A 70 -4.11 -9.83 17.93
CA MET A 70 -3.12 -10.87 18.22
C MET A 70 -2.49 -10.72 19.62
N LEU A 71 -2.33 -9.49 20.09
CA LEU A 71 -1.71 -9.19 21.38
C LEU A 71 -2.59 -9.60 22.57
N HIS A 72 -3.92 -9.57 22.40
CA HIS A 72 -4.91 -9.87 23.46
C HIS A 72 -4.69 -9.07 24.77
N LYS A 73 -4.13 -7.86 24.67
CA LYS A 73 -3.79 -6.99 25.80
C LYS A 73 -3.85 -5.51 25.38
N ASP A 74 -3.98 -4.62 26.35
CA ASP A 74 -3.86 -3.18 26.14
C ASP A 74 -2.42 -2.77 25.84
N TRP A 75 -2.24 -1.92 24.83
CA TRP A 75 -0.91 -1.48 24.38
C TRP A 75 -0.15 -0.69 25.45
N ALA A 76 -0.85 0.04 26.32
CA ALA A 76 -0.23 0.81 27.40
C ALA A 76 0.62 -0.08 28.35
N ASP A 77 0.16 -1.31 28.58
CA ASP A 77 0.66 -2.23 29.60
C ASP A 77 1.61 -3.30 29.05
N ILE A 78 2.07 -3.15 27.80
CA ILE A 78 2.94 -4.13 27.14
C ILE A 78 4.34 -4.17 27.74
N THR A 79 4.89 -5.37 27.78
CA THR A 79 6.29 -5.63 28.15
C THR A 79 7.09 -6.10 26.94
N GLU A 80 8.42 -6.10 27.05
CA GLU A 80 9.29 -6.67 26.00
C GLU A 80 8.96 -8.16 25.75
N LYS A 81 8.62 -8.91 26.80
CA LYS A 81 8.23 -10.33 26.69
C LYS A 81 6.95 -10.50 25.86
N ASP A 82 5.96 -9.64 26.07
CA ASP A 82 4.71 -9.64 25.28
C ASP A 82 5.02 -9.37 23.80
N LEU A 83 5.89 -8.40 23.53
CA LEU A 83 6.32 -8.09 22.16
C LEU A 83 7.10 -9.23 21.52
N ARG A 84 7.99 -9.92 22.26
CA ARG A 84 8.71 -11.10 21.75
C ARG A 84 7.74 -12.21 21.37
N ASN A 85 6.72 -12.46 22.19
CA ASN A 85 5.68 -13.43 21.91
C ASN A 85 4.87 -13.03 20.66
N LEU A 86 4.47 -11.77 20.55
CA LEU A 86 3.76 -11.26 19.37
C LEU A 86 4.60 -11.43 18.09
N ILE A 87 5.88 -11.04 18.11
CA ILE A 87 6.77 -11.21 16.96
C ILE A 87 6.97 -12.68 16.61
N SER A 88 7.07 -13.57 17.60
CA SER A 88 7.16 -15.01 17.36
C SER A 88 5.90 -15.53 16.67
N GLN A 89 4.71 -15.16 17.15
CA GLN A 89 3.44 -15.54 16.53
C GLN A 89 3.32 -15.03 15.08
N LEU A 90 3.75 -13.79 14.82
CA LEU A 90 3.80 -13.24 13.47
C LEU A 90 4.68 -14.08 12.53
N MET A 91 5.86 -14.48 12.99
CA MET A 91 6.79 -15.29 12.20
C MET A 91 6.28 -16.72 11.98
N VAL A 92 5.62 -17.32 12.97
CA VAL A 92 5.03 -18.66 12.85
C VAL A 92 3.84 -18.66 11.89
N ASN A 93 2.97 -17.66 11.98
CA ASN A 93 1.73 -17.63 11.22
C ASN A 93 1.90 -17.13 9.78
N HIS A 94 2.87 -16.25 9.53
CA HIS A 94 3.00 -15.53 8.26
C HIS A 94 4.42 -15.50 7.69
N GLY A 95 5.39 -16.09 8.38
CA GLY A 95 6.73 -16.29 7.84
C GLY A 95 6.76 -17.47 6.86
N GLU A 96 7.77 -17.48 6.00
CA GLU A 96 8.00 -18.55 5.02
C GLU A 96 9.28 -19.29 5.40
N ASN A 97 9.16 -20.49 5.99
CA ASN A 97 10.30 -21.29 6.46
C ASN A 97 11.26 -20.51 7.39
N GLY A 98 10.69 -19.74 8.33
CA GLY A 98 11.46 -18.89 9.25
C GLY A 98 12.02 -17.60 8.63
N LYS A 99 11.78 -17.35 7.34
CA LYS A 99 12.14 -16.11 6.66
C LYS A 99 10.99 -15.12 6.68
N GLU A 100 11.32 -13.84 6.63
CA GLU A 100 10.33 -12.77 6.54
C GLU A 100 9.71 -12.71 5.14
N THR A 101 8.39 -12.60 5.13
CA THR A 101 7.59 -12.21 3.97
C THR A 101 7.38 -10.70 3.96
N GLY A 102 6.94 -10.13 2.82
CA GLY A 102 6.59 -8.70 2.74
C GLY A 102 5.54 -8.29 3.77
N TYR A 103 4.63 -9.21 4.10
CA TYR A 103 3.61 -9.02 5.11
C TYR A 103 4.19 -8.96 6.53
N THR A 104 4.99 -9.96 6.93
CA THR A 104 5.64 -9.94 8.27
C THR A 104 6.58 -8.74 8.45
N PHE A 105 7.32 -8.35 7.41
CA PHE A 105 8.16 -7.17 7.40
C PHE A 105 7.33 -5.91 7.70
N GLY A 106 6.22 -5.73 6.97
CA GLY A 106 5.30 -4.60 7.18
C GLY A 106 4.68 -4.58 8.57
N LEU A 107 4.27 -5.73 9.11
CA LEU A 107 3.70 -5.82 10.45
C LEU A 107 4.73 -5.50 11.54
N LYS A 108 5.99 -5.93 11.41
CA LYS A 108 7.04 -5.57 12.37
C LYS A 108 7.33 -4.07 12.39
N ILE A 109 7.32 -3.41 11.22
CA ILE A 109 7.43 -1.95 11.15
C ILE A 109 6.26 -1.30 11.90
N SER A 110 5.04 -1.78 11.69
CA SER A 110 3.87 -1.27 12.39
C SER A 110 3.92 -1.52 13.90
N VAL A 111 4.40 -2.68 14.37
CA VAL A 111 4.63 -2.91 15.81
C VAL A 111 5.54 -1.83 16.38
N LYS A 112 6.67 -1.54 15.74
CA LYS A 112 7.59 -0.48 16.21
C LYS A 112 6.91 0.88 16.24
N SER A 113 6.17 1.24 15.19
CA SER A 113 5.44 2.49 15.08
C SER A 113 4.40 2.65 16.21
N ILE A 114 3.61 1.62 16.47
CA ILE A 114 2.58 1.62 17.52
C ILE A 114 3.23 1.75 18.90
N VAL A 115 4.27 0.98 19.19
CA VAL A 115 4.94 1.03 20.50
C VAL A 115 5.60 2.38 20.75
N ARG A 116 6.21 3.00 19.72
CA ARG A 116 6.74 4.37 19.84
C ARG A 116 5.63 5.35 20.16
N PHE A 117 4.51 5.28 19.44
CA PHE A 117 3.38 6.16 19.70
C PHE A 117 2.84 6.01 21.12
N VAL A 118 2.67 4.77 21.58
CA VAL A 118 2.19 4.47 22.93
C VAL A 118 3.10 5.04 24.02
N LYS A 119 4.42 5.00 23.82
CA LYS A 119 5.39 5.42 24.84
C LYS A 119 5.80 6.89 24.74
N LEU A 120 5.68 7.50 23.57
CA LEU A 120 6.25 8.83 23.28
C LEU A 120 5.23 9.82 22.70
N GLY A 121 4.03 9.37 22.34
CA GLY A 121 3.04 10.19 21.63
C GLY A 121 3.37 10.44 20.16
N SER A 122 4.47 9.88 19.64
CA SER A 122 4.84 9.98 18.22
C SER A 122 5.27 8.63 17.65
N ARG A 123 4.92 8.38 16.39
CA ARG A 123 5.28 7.16 15.65
C ARG A 123 6.71 7.19 15.11
N ASN A 124 7.28 8.39 15.00
CA ASN A 124 8.59 8.61 14.45
C ASN A 124 9.67 8.09 15.40
N LYS A 125 10.82 7.73 14.83
CA LYS A 125 11.96 7.29 15.63
C LYS A 125 12.51 8.51 16.40
N PRO A 126 12.76 8.41 17.71
CA PRO A 126 13.40 9.47 18.48
C PRO A 126 14.81 9.77 17.98
N GLU A 127 15.26 11.01 18.20
CA GLU A 127 16.63 11.44 17.89
C GLU A 127 17.65 10.72 18.78
N ASP A 128 17.33 10.54 20.07
CA ASP A 128 18.19 9.92 21.09
C ASP A 128 18.39 8.40 20.93
N GLY A 129 17.72 7.78 19.94
CA GLY A 129 17.83 6.36 19.65
C GLY A 129 16.50 5.60 19.74
N GLU A 130 16.58 4.28 19.61
CA GLU A 130 15.39 3.42 19.65
C GLU A 130 15.05 3.04 21.10
N LEU A 131 13.75 2.91 21.41
CA LEU A 131 13.28 2.42 22.70
C LEU A 131 13.80 1.00 22.98
N GLU A 132 14.34 0.76 24.17
CA GLU A 132 14.92 -0.54 24.57
C GLU A 132 13.92 -1.70 24.37
N ILE A 133 12.64 -1.47 24.70
CA ILE A 133 11.56 -2.45 24.57
C ILE A 133 11.31 -2.95 23.13
N ILE A 134 11.74 -2.23 22.09
CA ILE A 134 11.58 -2.61 20.67
C ILE A 134 12.90 -2.74 19.92
N LYS A 135 14.04 -2.54 20.60
CA LYS A 135 15.38 -2.59 19.99
C LYS A 135 15.72 -3.96 19.41
N PHE A 136 15.16 -5.03 19.99
CA PHE A 136 15.32 -6.40 19.49
C PHE A 136 14.58 -6.65 18.15
N ILE A 137 13.58 -5.82 17.81
CA ILE A 137 12.79 -5.98 16.59
C ILE A 137 13.59 -5.41 15.41
N LYS A 138 14.17 -6.32 14.62
CA LYS A 138 14.96 -6.02 13.42
C LYS A 138 14.24 -6.57 12.18
N PRO A 139 13.39 -5.76 11.50
CA PRO A 139 12.78 -6.17 10.24
C PRO A 139 13.86 -6.31 9.17
N LYS A 140 13.92 -7.45 8.48
CA LYS A 140 14.80 -7.66 7.32
C LYS A 140 13.94 -7.62 6.07
N LYS A 141 14.37 -6.81 5.10
CA LYS A 141 13.67 -6.71 3.82
C LYS A 141 13.70 -8.08 3.15
N PRO A 142 12.55 -8.66 2.78
CA PRO A 142 12.52 -9.91 2.03
C PRO A 142 13.32 -9.76 0.73
N LYS A 143 13.97 -10.85 0.29
CA LYS A 143 14.70 -10.85 -0.97
C LYS A 143 13.70 -10.66 -2.11
N ASP A 144 14.04 -9.78 -3.05
CA ASP A 144 13.22 -9.63 -4.25
C ASP A 144 13.23 -10.95 -5.04
N LYS A 145 12.06 -11.32 -5.55
CA LYS A 145 11.88 -12.54 -6.36
C LYS A 145 11.93 -12.21 -7.85
N LEU A 146 11.71 -10.95 -8.24
CA LEU A 146 11.77 -10.53 -9.63
C LEU A 146 13.22 -10.31 -10.05
N THR A 147 13.61 -11.02 -11.09
CA THR A 147 14.88 -10.87 -11.79
C THR A 147 14.67 -10.12 -13.09
N ARG A 148 15.75 -9.63 -13.71
CA ARG A 148 15.64 -8.88 -14.97
C ARG A 148 15.10 -9.78 -16.08
N GLU A 149 15.39 -11.07 -15.99
CA GLU A 149 14.99 -12.12 -16.91
C GLU A 149 13.48 -12.43 -16.81
N ASP A 150 12.82 -12.03 -15.73
CA ASP A 150 11.36 -12.14 -15.58
C ASP A 150 10.60 -10.97 -16.26
N LEU A 151 11.32 -9.96 -16.76
CA LEU A 151 10.71 -8.87 -17.53
C LEU A 151 10.41 -9.35 -18.97
N PRO A 152 9.28 -8.93 -19.55
CA PRO A 152 9.00 -9.23 -20.95
C PRO A 152 10.13 -8.75 -21.86
N THR A 153 10.55 -9.62 -22.75
CA THR A 153 11.46 -9.28 -23.85
C THR A 153 10.76 -8.40 -24.88
N ASP A 154 11.53 -7.68 -25.71
CA ASP A 154 10.96 -6.83 -26.77
C ASP A 154 10.03 -7.64 -27.70
N GLU A 155 10.39 -8.89 -28.01
CA GLU A 155 9.55 -9.78 -28.81
C GLU A 155 8.21 -10.11 -28.12
N GLU A 156 8.22 -10.33 -26.80
CA GLU A 156 7.01 -10.58 -26.02
C GLU A 156 6.15 -9.33 -25.91
N VAL A 157 6.76 -8.15 -25.77
CA VAL A 157 6.05 -6.85 -25.82
C VAL A 157 5.38 -6.68 -27.18
N GLN A 158 6.05 -6.97 -28.30
CA GLN A 158 5.44 -6.89 -29.63
C GLN A 158 4.28 -7.87 -29.81
N LYS A 159 4.37 -9.08 -29.26
CA LYS A 159 3.27 -10.05 -29.23
C LYS A 159 2.07 -9.52 -28.42
N ILE A 160 2.33 -8.90 -27.28
CA ILE A 160 1.29 -8.27 -26.44
C ILE A 160 0.62 -7.12 -27.20
N LEU A 161 1.38 -6.22 -27.84
CA LEU A 161 0.85 -5.11 -28.63
C LEU A 161 0.01 -5.59 -29.82
N SER A 162 0.43 -6.67 -30.47
CA SER A 162 -0.30 -7.30 -31.56
C SER A 162 -1.62 -7.92 -31.09
N ALA A 163 -1.67 -8.43 -29.85
CA ALA A 163 -2.88 -8.97 -29.24
C ALA A 163 -3.91 -7.89 -28.84
N CYS A 164 -3.50 -6.62 -28.73
CA CYS A 164 -4.39 -5.49 -28.42
C CYS A 164 -5.37 -5.09 -29.55
N ALA A 165 -5.59 -5.97 -30.53
CA ALA A 165 -6.51 -5.79 -31.66
C ALA A 165 -6.42 -4.38 -32.27
N ASP A 166 -7.54 -3.70 -32.49
CA ASP A 166 -7.61 -2.36 -33.10
C ASP A 166 -7.59 -1.23 -32.06
N SER A 167 -7.33 -1.53 -30.79
CA SER A 167 -7.31 -0.52 -29.72
C SER A 167 -6.00 0.25 -29.72
N SER A 168 -5.96 1.38 -30.42
CA SER A 168 -4.83 2.32 -30.39
C SER A 168 -4.51 2.80 -28.97
N ARG A 169 -5.54 2.92 -28.11
CA ARG A 169 -5.39 3.29 -26.70
C ARG A 169 -4.63 2.24 -25.89
N ASP A 170 -4.97 0.96 -26.05
CA ASP A 170 -4.33 -0.10 -25.25
C ASP A 170 -2.88 -0.32 -25.72
N LYS A 171 -2.64 -0.24 -27.03
CA LYS A 171 -1.30 -0.24 -27.61
C LYS A 171 -0.46 0.91 -27.07
N ALA A 172 -1.02 2.13 -27.06
CA ALA A 172 -0.37 3.31 -26.53
C ALA A 172 0.01 3.15 -25.06
N MET A 173 -0.94 2.71 -24.24
CA MET A 173 -0.73 2.47 -22.82
C MET A 173 0.40 1.47 -22.58
N ILE A 174 0.38 0.31 -23.23
CA ILE A 174 1.39 -0.74 -23.03
C ILE A 174 2.76 -0.28 -23.53
N SER A 175 2.83 0.40 -24.66
CA SER A 175 4.08 0.93 -25.21
C SER A 175 4.74 1.92 -24.25
N VAL A 176 3.97 2.88 -23.70
CA VAL A 176 4.49 3.86 -22.74
C VAL A 176 4.98 3.17 -21.46
N HIS A 177 4.28 2.15 -20.96
CA HIS A 177 4.73 1.41 -19.78
C HIS A 177 6.00 0.60 -20.05
N ALA A 178 6.11 -0.02 -21.22
CA ALA A 178 7.28 -0.80 -21.61
C ALA A 178 8.52 0.09 -21.79
N GLU A 179 8.36 1.28 -22.35
CA GLU A 179 9.46 2.20 -22.63
C GLU A 179 9.87 3.04 -21.41
N ALA A 180 8.90 3.70 -20.75
CA ALA A 180 9.17 4.67 -19.69
C ALA A 180 9.18 4.05 -18.28
N GLY A 181 8.80 2.78 -18.13
CA GLY A 181 8.74 2.11 -16.84
C GLY A 181 7.78 2.78 -15.85
N THR A 182 6.75 3.46 -16.36
CA THR A 182 5.81 4.22 -15.53
C THR A 182 4.92 3.28 -14.71
N THR A 183 4.52 3.74 -13.53
CA THR A 183 3.45 3.05 -12.81
C THR A 183 2.11 3.34 -13.47
N TYR A 184 1.15 2.44 -13.32
CA TYR A 184 -0.21 2.63 -13.84
C TYR A 184 -0.81 3.98 -13.44
N ASP A 185 -0.64 4.38 -12.18
CA ASP A 185 -1.16 5.67 -11.67
C ASP A 185 -0.45 6.87 -12.36
N GLY A 186 0.86 6.76 -12.60
CA GLY A 186 1.64 7.76 -13.33
C GLY A 186 1.22 7.91 -14.80
N CYS A 187 0.94 6.80 -15.48
CA CYS A 187 0.47 6.84 -16.87
C CYS A 187 -0.94 7.44 -16.99
N MET A 188 -1.82 7.20 -16.01
CA MET A 188 -3.21 7.68 -16.02
C MET A 188 -3.35 9.15 -15.59
N SER A 189 -2.33 9.71 -14.94
CA SER A 189 -2.27 11.10 -14.47
C SER A 189 -1.49 12.02 -15.40
N GLY A 190 -0.98 11.51 -16.52
CA GLY A 190 -0.34 12.33 -17.54
C GLY A 190 -1.34 13.31 -18.16
N ASP A 191 -1.12 14.61 -17.93
CA ASP A 191 -1.82 15.67 -18.64
C ASP A 191 -1.30 15.70 -20.09
N TYR A 192 -2.16 15.29 -21.04
CA TYR A 192 -1.85 15.40 -22.48
C TYR A 192 -1.81 16.87 -22.88
N ASN A 193 -0.61 17.41 -23.14
CA ASN A 193 -0.46 18.69 -23.83
C ASN A 193 -0.56 18.44 -25.34
N SER A 194 -1.23 19.33 -26.09
CA SER A 194 -1.51 19.10 -27.52
C SER A 194 -0.26 19.00 -28.40
N SER A 195 0.92 19.33 -27.86
CA SER A 195 2.23 19.14 -28.50
C SER A 195 2.68 17.68 -28.59
N ASP A 196 2.13 16.78 -27.78
CA ASP A 196 2.55 15.37 -27.77
C ASP A 196 1.92 14.57 -28.93
N VAL A 197 0.86 15.08 -29.54
CA VAL A 197 0.18 14.46 -30.69
C VAL A 197 1.02 14.56 -31.96
N GLU A 198 1.77 15.65 -32.14
CA GLU A 198 2.65 15.83 -33.31
C GLU A 198 3.85 14.86 -33.30
N MET A 199 4.28 14.43 -32.12
CA MET A 199 5.38 13.46 -31.99
C MET A 199 4.94 12.03 -32.36
N TRP A 200 3.64 11.73 -32.27
CA TRP A 200 3.06 10.44 -32.66
C TRP A 200 2.87 10.30 -34.16
N GLU A 201 2.59 11.39 -34.87
CA GLU A 201 2.54 11.39 -36.34
C GLU A 201 3.95 11.35 -36.96
N ALA A 202 4.96 11.91 -36.28
CA ALA A 202 6.34 11.94 -36.75
C ALA A 202 7.09 10.60 -36.61
N SER A 203 6.61 9.66 -35.79
CA SER A 203 7.27 8.36 -35.55
C SER A 203 6.95 7.26 -36.58
N GLY A 204 6.21 7.57 -37.65
CA GLY A 204 6.19 6.75 -38.87
C GLY A 204 5.51 5.37 -38.76
N ILE A 205 4.71 5.12 -37.73
CA ILE A 205 4.02 3.82 -37.53
C ILE A 205 2.91 3.59 -38.58
N ASN A 206 2.53 4.59 -39.38
CA ASN A 206 1.41 4.48 -40.32
C ASN A 206 1.77 4.09 -41.78
N SER A 207 3.00 3.66 -42.06
CA SER A 207 3.45 3.39 -43.46
C SER A 207 3.71 1.92 -43.83
N GLN A 208 3.41 0.93 -42.97
CA GLN A 208 3.60 -0.48 -43.34
C GLN A 208 2.35 -1.37 -43.34
N TYR A 209 1.17 -0.80 -43.11
CA TYR A 209 -0.09 -1.57 -43.13
C TYR A 209 -1.15 -0.96 -44.06
N SER A 210 -0.72 -0.42 -45.20
CA SER A 210 -1.62 -0.05 -46.29
C SER A 210 -1.21 -0.76 -47.56
N THR A 211 -1.92 -1.84 -47.92
CA THR A 211 -2.16 -2.29 -49.32
C THR A 211 -3.08 -3.52 -49.32
N PRO A 212 -3.86 -3.76 -50.39
CA PRO A 212 -4.72 -2.86 -51.17
C PRO A 212 -6.20 -2.97 -50.76
#